data_AF-A0A3N7C0F2-F1
#
_entry.id   AF-A0A3N7C0F2-F1
#
_cell.length_a   1.000
_cell.length_b   1.000
_cell.length_c   1.000
_cell.angle_alpha   90.00
_cell.angle_beta   90.00
_cell.angle_gamma   90.00
#
_symmetry.space_group_name_H-M   'P 1'
#
loop_
_entity.id
_entity.type
_entity.pdbx_description
1 polymer ?
#
loop_
_entity_poly.entity_id
_entity_poly.type
_entity_poly.pdbx_seq_one_letter_code
_entity_poly.pdbx_strand_id
1 'polypeptide(L)'
;MRSSAPYLNPSEAARRLGVSAKALRLYEQRGLLEPVRTSAGWRAYGPDEMARASEIVGLRALGFSLAQVGRVLKGDAQGLEQTLAVHQKALEAQLRQLAHTAQKVRDLRSDVAQGRTPTLTELAGLLAPVSSTVSAAFDLPWPWGGERFEWRGMRSLNYIVGPLGSGKTRLAQRLAEALPHAAWLGLERLEDGGAAARSKLDNDPLLRARVDEAMAWLVEDGAVPSDALVALLAALEAEGPAAFVVDMIEQGLAQATQEALMAWLRGRGPGARPIFMLTRSCAILDLAAVGADEAIVLCPANHSPPTQVAPYPGAPGYEAVATCLASPEVRARTAGVIAWRPPVVATCPAPAPPARTA
;
A
#
# COMPACT_ATOMS: atom_id res chain seq x y z
N MET A 1 46.73 -4.29 -9.83
CA MET A 1 46.32 -4.66 -8.45
C MET A 1 44.83 -5.00 -8.50
N ARG A 2 44.47 -6.27 -8.28
CA ARG A 2 43.06 -6.71 -8.35
C ARG A 2 42.34 -6.21 -7.10
N SER A 3 41.41 -5.26 -7.26
CA SER A 3 40.56 -4.80 -6.17
C SER A 3 39.73 -5.98 -5.68
N SER A 4 40.03 -6.49 -4.48
CA SER A 4 39.19 -7.46 -3.78
C SER A 4 37.95 -6.74 -3.26
N ALA A 5 37.06 -6.34 -4.17
CA ALA A 5 35.74 -5.92 -3.75
C ALA A 5 35.08 -7.15 -3.08
N PRO A 6 34.67 -7.05 -1.80
CA PRO A 6 34.12 -8.19 -1.09
C PRO A 6 32.80 -8.60 -1.75
N TYR A 7 32.66 -9.90 -2.03
CA TYR A 7 31.40 -10.49 -2.42
C TYR A 7 30.41 -10.31 -1.26
N LEU A 8 29.25 -9.73 -1.56
CA LEU A 8 28.20 -9.48 -0.58
C LEU A 8 27.25 -10.67 -0.51
N ASN A 9 26.77 -10.99 0.68
CA ASN A 9 25.64 -11.91 0.81
C ASN A 9 24.32 -11.21 0.40
N PRO A 10 23.20 -11.94 0.22
CA PRO A 10 21.95 -11.34 -0.25
C PRO A 10 21.43 -10.21 0.63
N SER A 11 21.58 -10.30 1.94
CA SER A 11 21.11 -9.29 2.89
C SER A 11 21.94 -8.01 2.80
N GLU A 12 23.26 -8.15 2.65
CA GLU A 12 24.18 -7.01 2.47
C GLU A 12 23.99 -6.31 1.14
N ALA A 13 23.85 -7.08 0.05
CA ALA A 13 23.58 -6.56 -1.29
C ALA A 13 22.25 -5.79 -1.30
N ALA A 14 21.19 -6.39 -0.76
CA ALA A 14 19.86 -5.78 -0.64
C ALA A 14 19.91 -4.45 0.12
N ARG A 15 20.55 -4.44 1.29
CA ARG A 15 20.73 -3.23 2.10
C ARG A 15 21.48 -2.12 1.35
N ARG A 16 22.54 -2.46 0.61
CA ARG A 16 23.34 -1.49 -0.15
C ARG A 16 22.58 -0.91 -1.34
N LEU A 17 21.66 -1.68 -1.93
CA LEU A 17 20.83 -1.29 -3.06
C LEU A 17 19.51 -0.62 -2.64
N GLY A 18 19.16 -0.63 -1.35
CA GLY A 18 17.88 -0.12 -0.86
C GLY A 18 16.67 -0.95 -1.30
N VAL A 19 16.85 -2.26 -1.50
CA VAL A 19 15.77 -3.20 -1.87
C VAL A 19 15.69 -4.35 -0.88
N SER A 20 14.62 -5.16 -0.93
CA SER A 20 14.53 -6.37 -0.12
C SER A 20 15.33 -7.53 -0.73
N ALA A 21 15.78 -8.48 0.10
CA ALA A 21 16.41 -9.71 -0.40
C ALA A 21 15.44 -10.55 -1.26
N LYS A 22 14.12 -10.37 -1.07
CA LYS A 22 13.07 -10.93 -1.93
C LYS A 22 13.13 -10.33 -3.34
N ALA A 23 13.34 -9.02 -3.47
CA ALA A 23 13.50 -8.36 -4.77
C ALA A 23 14.68 -8.94 -5.57
N LEU A 24 15.84 -9.15 -4.93
CA LEU A 24 16.99 -9.77 -5.60
C LEU A 24 16.68 -11.20 -6.10
N ARG A 25 15.95 -12.00 -5.31
CA ARG A 25 15.50 -13.34 -5.75
C ARG A 25 14.52 -13.24 -6.91
N LEU A 26 13.63 -12.26 -6.91
CA LEU A 26 12.71 -12.02 -8.01
C LEU A 26 13.47 -11.67 -9.30
N TYR A 27 14.52 -10.83 -9.22
CA TYR A 27 15.35 -10.50 -10.37
C TYR A 27 16.08 -11.75 -10.93
N GLU A 28 16.60 -12.62 -10.07
CA GLU A 28 17.17 -13.91 -10.47
C GLU A 28 16.11 -14.82 -11.12
N GLN A 29 14.93 -14.96 -10.51
CA GLN A 29 13.84 -15.78 -11.05
C GLN A 29 13.36 -15.30 -12.43
N ARG A 30 13.45 -13.99 -12.70
CA ARG A 30 13.13 -13.40 -14.01
C ARG A 30 14.32 -13.39 -14.98
N GLY A 31 15.47 -13.97 -14.60
CA GLY A 31 16.67 -14.04 -15.43
C GLY A 31 17.33 -12.69 -15.69
N LEU A 32 17.08 -11.68 -14.85
CA LEU A 32 17.65 -10.33 -14.98
C LEU A 32 18.99 -10.20 -14.23
N LEU A 33 19.20 -11.03 -13.21
CA LEU A 33 20.38 -11.00 -12.35
C LEU A 33 20.85 -12.42 -12.07
N GLU A 34 22.12 -12.72 -12.37
CA GLU A 34 22.72 -14.02 -12.09
C GLU A 34 23.73 -13.88 -10.95
N PRO A 35 23.39 -14.31 -9.71
CA PRO A 35 24.33 -14.25 -8.60
C PRO A 35 25.43 -15.31 -8.75
N VAL A 36 26.65 -14.97 -8.34
CA VAL A 36 27.70 -15.96 -8.12
C VAL A 36 27.29 -16.89 -6.99
N ARG A 37 27.68 -18.16 -7.04
CA ARG A 37 27.46 -19.11 -5.95
C ARG A 37 28.76 -19.48 -5.26
N THR A 38 28.76 -19.44 -3.94
CA THR A 38 29.90 -19.92 -3.13
C THR A 38 30.04 -21.44 -3.26
N SER A 39 31.16 -21.99 -2.78
CA SER A 39 31.38 -23.44 -2.74
C SER A 39 30.30 -24.20 -1.96
N ALA A 40 29.67 -23.55 -0.98
CA ALA A 40 28.55 -24.11 -0.21
C ALA A 40 27.16 -23.85 -0.87
N GLY A 41 27.13 -23.29 -2.09
CA GLY A 41 25.90 -23.07 -2.87
C GLY A 41 25.12 -21.80 -2.51
N TRP A 42 25.65 -20.94 -1.63
CA TRP A 42 25.00 -19.68 -1.26
C TRP A 42 25.20 -18.60 -2.32
N ARG A 43 24.19 -17.75 -2.53
CA ARG A 43 24.27 -16.59 -3.41
C ARG A 43 25.28 -15.57 -2.89
N ALA A 44 26.07 -15.03 -3.79
CA ALA A 44 27.08 -14.02 -3.56
C ALA A 44 27.03 -12.98 -4.70
N TYR A 45 27.23 -11.71 -4.36
CA TYR A 45 27.15 -10.59 -5.31
C TYR A 45 28.48 -9.84 -5.30
N GLY A 46 29.23 -9.97 -6.39
CA GLY A 46 30.45 -9.22 -6.64
C GLY A 46 30.16 -7.88 -7.32
N PRO A 47 31.20 -7.16 -7.77
CA PRO A 47 31.05 -5.86 -8.42
C PRO A 47 30.11 -5.86 -9.62
N ASP A 48 30.21 -6.87 -10.49
CA ASP A 48 29.44 -6.95 -11.73
C ASP A 48 27.96 -7.23 -11.44
N GLU A 49 27.67 -8.14 -10.51
CA GLU A 49 26.31 -8.42 -10.08
C GLU A 49 25.68 -7.20 -9.37
N MET A 50 26.48 -6.47 -8.57
CA MET A 50 26.02 -5.25 -7.92
C MET A 50 25.76 -4.12 -8.91
N ALA A 51 26.58 -3.98 -9.95
CA ALA A 51 26.36 -3.01 -11.02
C ALA A 51 25.07 -3.33 -11.79
N ARG A 52 24.90 -4.58 -12.22
CA ARG A 52 23.68 -5.05 -12.88
C ARG A 52 22.44 -4.84 -12.00
N ALA A 53 22.52 -5.19 -10.71
CA ALA A 53 21.41 -4.99 -9.78
C ALA A 53 21.08 -3.50 -9.61
N SER A 54 22.09 -2.61 -9.59
CA SER A 54 21.88 -1.16 -9.54
C SER A 54 21.17 -0.63 -10.78
N GLU A 55 21.48 -1.13 -11.98
CA GLU A 55 20.77 -0.76 -13.23
C GLU A 55 19.30 -1.16 -13.14
N ILE A 56 19.02 -2.40 -12.70
CA ILE A 56 17.66 -2.90 -12.51
C ILE A 56 16.89 -2.02 -11.53
N VAL A 57 17.49 -1.69 -10.38
CA VAL A 57 16.86 -0.84 -9.36
C VAL A 57 16.57 0.56 -9.90
N GLY A 58 17.50 1.16 -10.65
CA GLY A 58 17.31 2.47 -11.27
C GLY A 58 16.14 2.47 -12.27
N LEU A 59 16.08 1.48 -13.16
CA LEU A 59 14.97 1.36 -14.12
C LEU A 59 13.63 1.09 -13.41
N ARG A 60 13.62 0.27 -12.35
CA ARG A 60 12.40 0.07 -11.53
C ARG A 60 11.93 1.34 -10.86
N ALA A 61 12.85 2.18 -10.36
CA ALA A 61 12.51 3.47 -9.77
C ALA A 61 11.91 4.46 -10.79
N LEU A 62 12.22 4.29 -12.08
CA LEU A 62 11.60 5.06 -13.18
C LEU A 62 10.21 4.55 -13.59
N GLY A 63 9.75 3.43 -13.02
CA GLY A 63 8.42 2.85 -13.28
C GLY A 63 8.40 1.71 -14.31
N PHE A 64 9.56 1.16 -14.68
CA PHE A 64 9.62 0.07 -15.65
C PHE A 64 9.11 -1.25 -15.06
N SER A 65 8.35 -2.02 -15.84
CA SER A 65 8.06 -3.43 -15.54
C SER A 65 9.34 -4.27 -15.66
N LEU A 66 9.43 -5.42 -15.01
CA LEU A 66 10.61 -6.29 -15.08
C LEU A 66 10.87 -6.80 -16.51
N ALA A 67 9.83 -7.01 -17.32
CA ALA A 67 10.00 -7.34 -18.74
C ALA A 67 10.60 -6.15 -19.53
N GLN A 68 10.13 -4.92 -19.29
CA GLN A 68 10.72 -3.73 -19.89
C GLN A 68 12.18 -3.55 -19.48
N VAL A 69 12.50 -3.72 -18.19
CA VAL A 69 13.88 -3.73 -17.70
C VAL A 69 14.71 -4.74 -18.50
N GLY A 70 14.23 -5.99 -18.64
CA GLY A 70 14.92 -7.01 -19.41
C GLY A 70 15.16 -6.65 -20.88
N ARG A 71 14.25 -5.92 -21.53
CA ARG A 71 14.43 -5.42 -22.90
C ARG A 71 15.49 -4.32 -22.97
N VAL A 72 15.42 -3.35 -22.07
CA VAL A 72 16.41 -2.25 -21.99
C VAL A 72 17.81 -2.79 -21.74
N LEU A 73 17.97 -3.73 -20.81
CA LEU A 73 19.27 -4.36 -20.53
C LEU A 73 19.84 -5.17 -21.72
N LYS A 74 18.99 -5.56 -22.68
CA LYS A 74 19.37 -6.23 -23.94
C LYS A 74 19.59 -5.24 -25.09
N GLY A 75 19.50 -3.93 -24.86
CA GLY A 75 19.77 -2.90 -25.86
C GLY A 75 18.55 -2.40 -26.64
N ASP A 76 17.33 -2.63 -26.16
CA ASP A 76 16.11 -2.06 -26.76
C ASP A 76 16.00 -0.55 -26.44
N ALA A 77 16.60 0.28 -27.30
CA ALA A 77 16.56 1.73 -27.18
C ALA A 77 15.16 2.32 -27.44
N GLN A 78 14.33 1.65 -28.23
CA GLN A 78 13.00 2.15 -28.58
C GLN A 78 12.03 1.99 -27.42
N GLY A 79 12.07 0.85 -26.72
CA GLY A 79 11.31 0.65 -25.48
C GLY A 79 11.73 1.63 -24.38
N LEU A 80 13.03 1.93 -24.27
CA LEU A 80 13.55 2.92 -23.32
C LEU A 80 13.00 4.33 -23.61
N GLU A 81 13.01 4.78 -24.86
CA GLU A 81 12.50 6.11 -25.25
C GLU A 81 11.02 6.27 -24.92
N GLN A 82 10.18 5.29 -25.27
CA GLN A 82 8.74 5.36 -25.03
C GLN A 82 8.41 5.48 -23.55
N THR A 83 9.07 4.67 -22.71
CA THR A 83 8.86 4.72 -21.26
C THR A 83 9.42 6.01 -20.66
N LEU A 84 10.57 6.51 -21.13
CA LEU A 84 11.08 7.82 -20.71
C LEU A 84 10.13 8.96 -21.11
N ALA A 85 9.51 8.90 -22.28
CA ALA A 85 8.51 9.88 -22.72
C ALA A 85 7.25 9.86 -21.84
N VAL A 86 6.77 8.67 -21.43
CA VAL A 86 5.68 8.53 -20.46
C VAL A 86 6.08 9.10 -19.10
N HIS A 87 7.27 8.76 -18.61
CA HIS A 87 7.79 9.28 -17.34
C HIS A 87 7.95 10.80 -17.37
N GLN A 88 8.48 11.36 -18.47
CA GLN A 88 8.57 12.80 -18.70
C GLN A 88 7.19 13.45 -18.64
N LYS A 89 6.18 12.90 -19.35
CA LYS A 89 4.81 13.44 -19.30
C LYS A 89 4.23 13.45 -17.88
N ALA A 90 4.51 12.41 -17.09
CA ALA A 90 4.10 12.33 -15.70
C ALA A 90 4.79 13.42 -14.83
N LEU A 91 6.10 13.60 -14.98
CA LEU A 91 6.86 14.65 -14.30
C LEU A 91 6.38 16.06 -14.70
N GLU A 92 6.10 16.28 -15.99
CA GLU A 92 5.55 17.54 -16.47
C GLU A 92 4.15 17.82 -15.91
N ALA A 93 3.31 16.78 -15.76
CA ALA A 93 2.01 16.92 -15.11
C ALA A 93 2.16 17.30 -13.63
N GLN A 94 3.12 16.70 -12.92
CA GLN A 94 3.46 17.07 -11.54
C GLN A 94 3.97 18.51 -11.43
N LEU A 95 4.85 18.94 -12.34
CA LEU A 95 5.33 20.33 -12.41
C LEU A 95 4.17 21.32 -12.60
N ARG A 96 3.25 21.02 -13.52
CA ARG A 96 2.04 21.85 -13.72
C ARG A 96 1.20 21.93 -12.46
N GLN A 97 1.01 20.82 -11.76
CA GLN A 97 0.26 20.79 -10.51
C GLN A 97 0.93 21.62 -9.41
N LEU A 98 2.25 21.46 -9.24
CA LEU A 98 3.04 22.22 -8.27
C LEU A 98 3.00 23.72 -8.57
N ALA A 99 3.14 24.11 -9.83
CA ALA A 99 3.05 25.50 -10.26
C ALA A 99 1.68 26.11 -9.94
N HIS A 100 0.61 25.36 -10.19
CA HIS A 100 -0.76 25.78 -9.86
C HIS A 100 -0.96 25.93 -8.34
N THR A 101 -0.48 24.99 -7.52
CA THR A 101 -0.53 25.11 -6.05
C THR A 101 0.26 26.33 -5.58
N ALA A 102 1.47 26.54 -6.09
CA ALA A 102 2.29 27.71 -5.75
C ALA A 102 1.63 29.04 -6.15
N GLN A 103 0.86 29.08 -7.25
CA GLN A 103 0.07 30.24 -7.62
C GLN A 103 -1.06 30.49 -6.61
N LYS A 104 -1.85 29.47 -6.26
CA LYS A 104 -2.91 29.61 -5.24
C LYS A 104 -2.37 30.11 -3.90
N VAL A 105 -1.19 29.65 -3.48
CA VAL A 105 -0.53 30.14 -2.26
C VAL A 105 -0.20 31.63 -2.38
N ARG A 106 0.30 32.09 -3.54
CA ARG A 106 0.58 33.51 -3.78
C ARG A 106 -0.69 34.35 -3.71
N ASP A 107 -1.78 33.87 -4.32
CA ASP A 107 -3.07 34.57 -4.33
C ASP A 107 -3.61 34.72 -2.90
N LEU A 108 -3.62 33.64 -2.12
CA LEU A 108 -4.06 33.69 -0.72
C LEU A 108 -3.18 34.55 0.18
N ARG A 109 -1.86 34.61 -0.08
CA ARG A 109 -0.97 35.55 0.62
C ARG A 109 -1.32 37.01 0.29
N SER A 110 -1.69 37.29 -0.95
CA SER A 110 -2.14 38.64 -1.37
C SER A 110 -3.45 39.02 -0.69
N ASP A 111 -4.42 38.11 -0.65
CA ASP A 111 -5.71 38.31 0.02
C ASP A 111 -5.53 38.66 1.51
N VAL A 112 -4.66 37.93 2.21
CA VAL A 112 -4.32 38.21 3.62
C VAL A 112 -3.70 39.58 3.78
N ALA A 113 -2.77 39.97 2.89
CA ALA A 113 -2.15 41.29 2.94
C ALA A 113 -3.15 42.43 2.72
N GLN A 114 -4.26 42.17 2.01
CA GLN A 114 -5.36 43.12 1.79
C GLN A 114 -6.44 43.07 2.87
N GLY A 115 -6.24 42.29 3.94
CA GLY A 115 -7.16 42.22 5.08
C GLY A 115 -8.32 41.21 4.91
N ARG A 116 -8.34 40.43 3.82
CA ARG A 116 -9.28 39.31 3.68
C ARG A 116 -8.71 38.10 4.40
N THR A 117 -9.49 37.49 5.30
CA THR A 117 -9.13 36.22 5.94
C THR A 117 -9.59 35.04 5.08
N PRO A 118 -8.67 34.19 4.57
CA PRO A 118 -9.03 32.96 3.88
C PRO A 118 -9.89 32.06 4.76
N THR A 119 -10.89 31.43 4.17
CA THR A 119 -11.71 30.41 4.82
C THR A 119 -10.91 29.12 5.05
N LEU A 120 -11.33 28.31 6.02
CA LEU A 120 -10.73 26.99 6.25
C LEU A 120 -10.80 26.09 5.01
N THR A 121 -11.83 26.24 4.17
CA THR A 121 -11.99 25.49 2.92
C THR A 121 -10.99 25.93 1.85
N GLU A 122 -10.73 27.24 1.72
CA GLU A 122 -9.71 27.77 0.80
C GLU A 122 -8.29 27.36 1.22
N LEU A 123 -8.02 27.37 2.53
CA LEU A 123 -6.76 26.87 3.10
C LEU A 123 -6.62 25.35 2.94
N ALA A 124 -7.69 24.58 3.13
CA ALA A 124 -7.70 23.14 2.87
C ALA A 124 -7.47 22.83 1.38
N GLY A 125 -7.97 23.68 0.49
CA GLY A 125 -7.75 23.57 -0.97
C GLY A 125 -6.33 23.86 -1.44
N LEU A 126 -5.49 24.50 -0.60
CA LEU A 126 -4.04 24.64 -0.85
C LEU A 126 -3.26 23.35 -0.59
N LEU A 127 -3.77 22.50 0.30
CA LEU A 127 -3.14 21.24 0.68
C LEU A 127 -3.43 20.08 -0.30
N ALA A 128 -4.22 20.32 -1.35
CA ALA A 128 -4.54 19.34 -2.37
C ALA A 128 -3.76 19.60 -3.69
N PRO A 129 -2.90 18.67 -4.20
CA PRO A 129 -2.25 17.49 -3.58
C PRO A 129 -0.69 17.57 -3.73
N VAL A 130 0.23 16.80 -3.11
CA VAL A 130 0.26 15.35 -2.84
C VAL A 130 1.21 14.96 -1.69
N SER A 131 0.60 14.47 -0.65
CA SER A 131 1.05 13.51 0.37
C SER A 131 0.13 13.91 1.50
N SER A 132 -1.14 13.61 1.24
CA SER A 132 -2.25 14.06 2.03
C SER A 132 -1.99 13.66 3.47
N THR A 133 -1.86 14.66 4.35
CA THR A 133 -2.26 14.48 5.74
C THR A 133 -3.78 14.32 5.77
N VAL A 134 -4.28 13.28 5.09
CA VAL A 134 -5.59 12.73 5.41
C VAL A 134 -5.43 12.27 6.85
N SER A 135 -6.26 12.84 7.70
CA SER A 135 -6.44 12.36 9.06
C SER A 135 -7.88 11.97 9.21
N ALA A 136 -8.12 10.75 9.68
CA ALA A 136 -9.44 10.34 10.11
C ALA A 136 -9.47 10.35 11.63
N ALA A 137 -10.53 10.94 12.18
CA ALA A 137 -10.78 10.95 13.61
C ALA A 137 -12.20 10.45 13.84
N PHE A 138 -12.33 9.30 14.49
CA PHE A 138 -13.60 8.64 14.73
C PHE A 138 -13.54 7.78 15.98
N ASP A 139 -14.70 7.46 16.53
CA ASP A 139 -14.80 6.59 17.69
C ASP A 139 -14.69 5.14 17.22
N LEU A 140 -13.81 4.38 17.88
CA LEU A 140 -13.52 3.02 17.44
C LEU A 140 -14.77 2.14 17.54
N PRO A 141 -15.07 1.35 16.50
CA PRO A 141 -16.16 0.41 16.58
C PRO A 141 -15.84 -0.70 17.60
N TRP A 142 -16.83 -1.53 17.94
CA TRP A 142 -16.55 -2.80 18.60
C TRP A 142 -15.49 -3.59 17.78
N PRO A 143 -14.44 -4.17 18.41
CA PRO A 143 -14.32 -4.54 19.83
C PRO A 143 -13.66 -3.51 20.77
N TRP A 144 -13.33 -2.29 20.32
CA TRP A 144 -12.48 -1.36 21.07
C TRP A 144 -13.22 -0.35 21.95
N GLY A 145 -14.53 -0.51 22.14
CA GLY A 145 -15.27 0.22 23.17
C GLY A 145 -15.52 1.71 22.92
N GLY A 146 -15.44 2.21 21.68
CA GLY A 146 -15.82 3.60 21.36
C GLY A 146 -14.77 4.65 21.70
N GLU A 147 -13.55 4.27 22.08
CA GLU A 147 -12.47 5.23 22.32
C GLU A 147 -12.18 6.07 21.07
N ARG A 148 -11.84 7.34 21.27
CA ARG A 148 -11.50 8.25 20.17
C ARG A 148 -10.19 7.80 19.52
N PHE A 149 -10.25 7.46 18.24
CA PHE A 149 -9.09 7.11 17.44
C PHE A 149 -8.80 8.18 16.41
N GLU A 150 -7.55 8.56 16.34
CA GLU A 150 -7.04 9.49 15.35
C GLU A 150 -5.90 8.85 14.59
N TRP A 151 -6.09 8.68 13.28
CA TRP A 151 -5.01 8.27 12.42
C TRP A 151 -4.43 9.50 11.74
N ARG A 152 -3.26 9.94 12.23
CA ARG A 152 -2.46 11.03 11.64
C ARG A 152 -1.34 10.43 10.78
N GLY A 153 -0.96 11.12 9.71
CA GLY A 153 0.17 10.67 8.86
C GLY A 153 -0.13 9.50 7.94
N MET A 154 -1.35 9.44 7.39
CA MET A 154 -1.70 8.49 6.33
C MET A 154 -0.80 8.71 5.11
N ARG A 155 -0.45 7.61 4.44
CA ARG A 155 0.46 7.61 3.30
C ARG A 155 -0.27 7.26 2.00
N SER A 156 0.47 7.13 0.90
CA SER A 156 -0.11 6.69 -0.37
C SER A 156 -0.67 5.26 -0.27
N LEU A 157 0.05 4.37 0.41
CA LEU A 157 -0.34 2.99 0.68
C LEU A 157 -0.36 2.75 2.19
N ASN A 158 -1.48 2.25 2.70
CA ASN A 158 -1.71 2.03 4.12
C ASN A 158 -2.20 0.60 4.34
N TYR A 159 -1.48 -0.18 5.14
CA TYR A 159 -1.80 -1.57 5.41
C TYR A 159 -2.53 -1.69 6.74
N ILE A 160 -3.69 -2.34 6.74
CA ILE A 160 -4.42 -2.69 7.96
C ILE A 160 -4.26 -4.20 8.17
N VAL A 161 -3.47 -4.56 9.18
CA VAL A 161 -3.06 -5.95 9.45
C VAL A 161 -3.59 -6.39 10.80
N GLY A 162 -3.98 -7.65 10.91
CA GLY A 162 -4.36 -8.23 12.20
C GLY A 162 -4.87 -9.67 12.05
N PRO A 163 -4.86 -10.45 13.15
CA PRO A 163 -5.35 -11.82 13.15
C PRO A 163 -6.86 -11.88 12.85
N LEU A 164 -7.37 -13.08 12.64
CA LEU A 164 -8.82 -13.29 12.49
C LEU A 164 -9.53 -12.85 13.78
N GLY A 165 -10.67 -12.16 13.65
CA GLY A 165 -11.43 -11.67 14.82
C GLY A 165 -10.84 -10.45 15.54
N SER A 166 -9.76 -9.84 15.04
CA SER A 166 -9.17 -8.61 15.62
C SER A 166 -10.03 -7.35 15.46
N GLY A 167 -11.11 -7.38 14.68
CA GLY A 167 -11.94 -6.21 14.38
C GLY A 167 -11.48 -5.38 13.17
N LYS A 168 -10.37 -5.73 12.50
CA LYS A 168 -9.79 -4.95 11.38
C LYS A 168 -10.78 -4.56 10.26
N THR A 169 -11.72 -5.44 9.90
CA THR A 169 -12.75 -5.14 8.88
C THR A 169 -13.68 -4.03 9.34
N ARG A 170 -14.07 -4.04 10.63
CA ARG A 170 -14.91 -2.98 11.21
C ARG A 170 -14.16 -1.66 11.29
N LEU A 171 -12.87 -1.69 11.64
CA LEU A 171 -12.02 -0.51 11.58
C LEU A 171 -11.99 0.08 10.16
N ALA A 172 -11.78 -0.77 9.15
CA ALA A 172 -11.68 -0.35 7.77
C ALA A 172 -13.00 0.22 7.23
N GLN A 173 -14.14 -0.40 7.54
CA GLN A 173 -15.46 0.13 7.19
C GLN A 173 -15.69 1.50 7.84
N ARG A 174 -15.41 1.63 9.15
CA ARG A 174 -15.54 2.89 9.86
C ARG A 174 -14.61 3.97 9.29
N LEU A 175 -13.41 3.59 8.86
CA LEU A 175 -12.48 4.47 8.18
C LEU A 175 -13.04 4.96 6.84
N ALA A 176 -13.63 4.08 6.03
CA ALA A 176 -14.27 4.46 4.76
C ALA A 176 -15.41 5.47 4.96
N GLU A 177 -16.20 5.32 6.03
CA GLU A 177 -17.26 6.27 6.39
C GLU A 177 -16.72 7.61 6.91
N ALA A 178 -15.60 7.58 7.65
CA ALA A 178 -15.01 8.78 8.25
C ALA A 178 -14.21 9.62 7.24
N LEU A 179 -13.73 9.00 6.16
CA LEU A 179 -12.91 9.67 5.16
C LEU A 179 -13.78 10.42 4.12
N PRO A 180 -13.48 11.70 3.82
CA PRO A 180 -14.22 12.44 2.81
C PRO A 180 -14.13 11.78 1.44
N HIS A 181 -15.28 11.46 0.83
CA HIS A 181 -15.37 10.86 -0.50
C HIS A 181 -14.53 9.58 -0.68
N ALA A 182 -14.37 8.77 0.37
CA ALA A 182 -13.71 7.48 0.24
C ALA A 182 -14.66 6.41 -0.35
N ALA A 183 -14.11 5.50 -1.14
CA ALA A 183 -14.81 4.32 -1.63
C ALA A 183 -14.42 3.09 -0.80
N TRP A 184 -15.42 2.39 -0.29
CA TRP A 184 -15.26 1.03 0.22
C TRP A 184 -15.28 0.04 -0.96
N LEU A 185 -14.29 -0.84 -1.00
CA LEU A 185 -14.15 -1.92 -1.98
C LEU A 185 -14.09 -3.24 -1.23
N GLY A 186 -15.26 -3.79 -0.87
CA GLY A 186 -15.36 -5.07 -0.20
C GLY A 186 -15.29 -6.25 -1.16
N LEU A 187 -15.61 -7.44 -0.65
CA LEU A 187 -15.57 -8.69 -1.42
C LEU A 187 -16.70 -8.80 -2.45
N GLU A 188 -17.76 -8.02 -2.29
CA GLU A 188 -18.88 -7.91 -3.23
C GLU A 188 -18.43 -7.52 -4.65
N ARG A 189 -17.26 -6.89 -4.79
CA ARG A 189 -16.65 -6.59 -6.10
C ARG A 189 -16.40 -7.83 -6.96
N LEU A 190 -16.35 -9.02 -6.35
CA LEU A 190 -16.09 -10.30 -7.00
C LEU A 190 -17.37 -11.10 -7.28
N GLU A 191 -18.53 -10.64 -6.81
CA GLU A 191 -19.81 -11.29 -7.06
C GLU A 191 -20.09 -11.38 -8.57
N ASP A 192 -20.71 -12.49 -8.98
CA ASP A 192 -21.02 -12.80 -10.38
C ASP A 192 -19.81 -12.67 -11.32
N GLY A 193 -18.61 -13.00 -10.82
CA GLY A 193 -17.36 -12.86 -11.55
C GLY A 193 -17.02 -11.41 -11.90
N GLY A 194 -17.41 -10.45 -11.05
CA GLY A 194 -17.13 -9.03 -11.28
C GLY A 194 -18.03 -8.39 -12.35
N ALA A 195 -19.28 -8.86 -12.49
CA ALA A 195 -20.23 -8.34 -13.47
C ALA A 195 -20.41 -6.82 -13.40
N ALA A 196 -20.44 -6.25 -12.19
CA ALA A 196 -20.53 -4.81 -11.98
C ALA A 196 -19.33 -4.05 -12.57
N ALA A 197 -18.12 -4.60 -12.48
CA ALA A 197 -16.93 -3.99 -13.07
C ALA A 197 -16.97 -4.05 -14.60
N ARG A 198 -17.34 -5.21 -15.17
CA ARG A 198 -17.49 -5.36 -16.63
C ARG A 198 -18.52 -4.38 -17.20
N SER A 199 -19.70 -4.28 -16.56
CA SER A 199 -20.73 -3.32 -16.93
C SER A 199 -20.24 -1.87 -16.91
N LYS A 200 -19.45 -1.48 -15.90
CA LYS A 200 -18.83 -0.13 -15.87
C LYS A 200 -17.87 0.08 -17.03
N LEU A 201 -17.01 -0.89 -17.34
CA LEU A 201 -16.03 -0.79 -18.44
C LEU A 201 -16.71 -0.77 -19.81
N ASP A 202 -17.84 -1.45 -19.97
CA ASP A 202 -18.63 -1.39 -21.21
C ASP A 202 -19.28 -0.02 -21.42
N ASN A 203 -19.65 0.66 -20.33
CA ASN A 203 -20.30 1.97 -20.36
C ASN A 203 -19.33 3.17 -20.36
N ASP A 204 -18.04 2.95 -20.03
CA ASP A 204 -17.02 4.00 -19.96
C ASP A 204 -15.74 3.58 -20.72
N PRO A 205 -15.63 3.94 -22.02
CA PRO A 205 -14.47 3.61 -22.84
C PRO A 205 -13.16 4.23 -22.35
N LEU A 206 -13.19 5.39 -21.68
CA LEU A 206 -12.00 6.04 -21.16
C LEU A 206 -11.46 5.30 -19.93
N LEU A 207 -12.36 4.87 -19.04
CA LEU A 207 -12.00 3.98 -17.93
C LEU A 207 -11.44 2.66 -18.44
N ARG A 208 -12.07 2.06 -19.46
CA ARG A 208 -11.55 0.82 -20.10
C ARG A 208 -10.13 1.00 -20.61
N ALA A 209 -9.84 2.09 -21.32
CA ALA A 209 -8.49 2.36 -21.80
C ALA A 209 -7.45 2.45 -20.67
N ARG A 210 -7.76 3.12 -19.55
CA ARG A 210 -6.86 3.19 -18.38
C ARG A 210 -6.65 1.83 -17.72
N VAL A 211 -7.72 1.02 -17.61
CA VAL A 211 -7.64 -0.33 -17.05
C VAL A 211 -6.82 -1.25 -17.95
N ASP A 212 -6.99 -1.17 -19.26
CA ASP A 212 -6.23 -1.96 -20.23
C ASP A 212 -4.73 -1.58 -20.21
N GLU A 213 -4.41 -0.30 -20.08
CA GLU A 213 -3.03 0.18 -19.91
C GLU A 213 -2.40 -0.35 -18.60
N ALA A 214 -3.12 -0.24 -17.47
CA ALA A 214 -2.65 -0.77 -16.20
C ALA A 214 -2.50 -2.31 -16.24
N MET A 215 -3.45 -3.02 -16.86
CA MET A 215 -3.40 -4.46 -17.04
C MET A 215 -2.20 -4.89 -17.88
N ALA A 216 -1.92 -4.19 -18.99
CA ALA A 216 -0.77 -4.47 -19.84
C ALA A 216 0.54 -4.35 -19.05
N TRP A 217 0.71 -3.27 -18.28
CA TRP A 217 1.89 -3.10 -17.43
C TRP A 217 2.02 -4.22 -16.40
N LEU A 218 0.92 -4.61 -15.75
CA LEU A 218 0.91 -5.68 -14.75
C LEU A 218 1.27 -7.03 -15.35
N VAL A 219 0.74 -7.36 -16.52
CA VAL A 219 1.07 -8.60 -17.25
C VAL A 219 2.55 -8.62 -17.64
N GLU A 220 3.10 -7.49 -18.10
CA GLU A 220 4.54 -7.38 -18.34
C GLU A 220 5.37 -7.57 -17.05
N ASP A 221 4.84 -7.16 -15.90
CA ASP A 221 5.46 -7.44 -14.59
C ASP A 221 5.18 -8.86 -14.07
N GLY A 222 4.49 -9.70 -14.84
CA GLY A 222 4.23 -11.11 -14.58
C GLY A 222 2.91 -11.41 -13.84
N ALA A 223 1.97 -10.46 -13.83
CA ALA A 223 0.62 -10.72 -13.38
C ALA A 223 -0.13 -11.69 -14.31
N VAL A 224 -1.00 -12.49 -13.73
CA VAL A 224 -2.00 -13.28 -14.46
C VAL A 224 -3.33 -12.53 -14.42
N PRO A 225 -3.93 -12.22 -15.59
CA PRO A 225 -5.26 -11.61 -15.66
C PRO A 225 -6.33 -12.48 -14.99
N SER A 226 -7.24 -11.85 -14.27
CA SER A 226 -8.40 -12.50 -13.67
C SER A 226 -9.54 -11.50 -13.49
N ASP A 227 -10.78 -11.99 -13.36
CA ASP A 227 -11.95 -11.15 -13.04
C ASP A 227 -11.72 -10.34 -11.77
N ALA A 228 -11.03 -10.92 -10.78
CA ALA A 228 -10.68 -10.23 -9.54
C ALA A 228 -9.73 -9.05 -9.76
N LEU A 229 -8.74 -9.21 -10.63
CA LEU A 229 -7.82 -8.12 -10.99
C LEU A 229 -8.54 -7.03 -11.79
N VAL A 230 -9.38 -7.41 -12.76
CA VAL A 230 -10.18 -6.47 -13.56
C VAL A 230 -11.10 -5.65 -12.66
N ALA A 231 -11.81 -6.30 -11.73
CA ALA A 231 -12.70 -5.61 -10.79
C ALA A 231 -11.95 -4.62 -9.90
N LEU A 232 -10.76 -4.99 -9.43
CA LEU A 232 -9.91 -4.10 -8.63
C LEU A 232 -9.41 -2.89 -9.44
N LEU A 233 -8.89 -3.11 -10.64
CA LEU A 233 -8.39 -2.04 -11.50
C LEU A 233 -9.51 -1.09 -11.94
N ALA A 234 -10.67 -1.62 -12.34
CA ALA A 234 -11.83 -0.81 -12.68
C ALA A 234 -12.25 0.11 -11.54
N ALA A 235 -12.13 -0.33 -10.29
CA ALA A 235 -12.40 0.51 -9.13
C ALA A 235 -11.29 1.54 -8.87
N LEU A 236 -10.02 1.16 -8.97
CA LEU A 236 -8.87 2.04 -8.69
C LEU A 236 -8.62 3.11 -9.77
N GLU A 237 -9.01 2.84 -11.01
CA GLU A 237 -8.91 3.74 -12.16
C GLU A 237 -10.18 4.56 -12.42
N ALA A 238 -11.28 4.24 -11.73
CA ALA A 238 -12.50 5.06 -11.77
C ALA A 238 -12.24 6.44 -11.16
N GLU A 239 -12.80 7.47 -11.80
CA GLU A 239 -12.80 8.83 -11.25
C GLU A 239 -13.82 8.94 -10.10
N GLY A 240 -13.66 9.95 -9.23
CA GLY A 240 -14.61 10.24 -8.16
C GLY A 240 -14.05 10.08 -6.75
N PRO A 241 -13.69 8.87 -6.29
CA PRO A 241 -13.22 8.67 -4.92
C PRO A 241 -11.92 9.43 -4.65
N ALA A 242 -11.83 10.06 -3.48
CA ALA A 242 -10.61 10.73 -3.02
C ALA A 242 -9.63 9.76 -2.32
N ALA A 243 -10.15 8.64 -1.81
CA ALA A 243 -9.39 7.55 -1.21
C ALA A 243 -10.12 6.21 -1.40
N PHE A 244 -9.39 5.10 -1.22
CA PHE A 244 -9.93 3.75 -1.33
C PHE A 244 -9.67 2.95 -0.06
N VAL A 245 -10.68 2.24 0.43
CA VAL A 245 -10.52 1.23 1.48
C VAL A 245 -10.88 -0.13 0.91
N VAL A 246 -9.88 -1.01 0.78
CA VAL A 246 -9.97 -2.28 0.06
C VAL A 246 -9.91 -3.45 1.03
N ASP A 247 -11.00 -4.22 1.12
CA ASP A 247 -11.00 -5.46 1.88
C ASP A 247 -10.31 -6.57 1.12
N MET A 248 -9.37 -7.25 1.80
CA MET A 248 -8.58 -8.38 1.27
C MET A 248 -8.12 -8.11 -0.17
N ILE A 249 -7.15 -7.21 -0.34
CA ILE A 249 -6.67 -6.80 -1.68
C ILE A 249 -6.13 -7.99 -2.48
N GLU A 250 -5.59 -9.02 -1.80
CA GLU A 250 -5.08 -10.24 -2.41
C GLU A 250 -6.17 -11.22 -2.90
N GLN A 251 -7.45 -11.01 -2.57
CA GLN A 251 -8.50 -11.99 -2.83
C GLN A 251 -8.67 -12.26 -4.33
N GLY A 252 -8.58 -13.54 -4.72
CA GLY A 252 -8.69 -13.95 -6.13
C GLY A 252 -7.46 -13.65 -6.98
N LEU A 253 -6.35 -13.21 -6.37
CA LEU A 253 -5.10 -12.88 -7.08
C LEU A 253 -4.03 -13.95 -6.81
N ALA A 254 -3.39 -14.44 -7.88
CA ALA A 254 -2.21 -15.28 -7.76
C ALA A 254 -1.04 -14.49 -7.13
N GLN A 255 -0.08 -15.18 -6.52
CA GLN A 255 1.05 -14.52 -5.84
C GLN A 255 1.82 -13.58 -6.79
N ALA A 256 2.09 -14.00 -8.03
CA ALA A 256 2.78 -13.16 -9.01
C ALA A 256 1.97 -11.89 -9.35
N THR A 257 0.64 -12.00 -9.45
CA THR A 257 -0.26 -10.86 -9.63
C THR A 257 -0.22 -9.90 -8.44
N GLN A 258 -0.13 -10.41 -7.21
CA GLN A 258 -0.02 -9.57 -6.00
C GLN A 258 1.30 -8.79 -5.98
N GLU A 259 2.41 -9.43 -6.36
CA GLU A 259 3.73 -8.78 -6.41
C GLU A 259 3.77 -7.69 -7.50
N ALA A 260 3.24 -8.00 -8.69
CA ALA A 260 3.10 -7.03 -9.78
C ALA A 260 2.19 -5.86 -9.40
N LEU A 261 1.04 -6.14 -8.76
CA LEU A 261 0.12 -5.12 -8.27
C LEU A 261 0.80 -4.16 -7.32
N MET A 262 1.58 -4.65 -6.36
CA MET A 262 2.28 -3.78 -5.42
C MET A 262 3.39 -2.98 -6.07
N ALA A 263 4.08 -3.53 -7.07
CA ALA A 263 5.04 -2.76 -7.85
C ALA A 263 4.36 -1.62 -8.61
N TRP A 264 3.22 -1.90 -9.25
CA TRP A 264 2.42 -0.90 -9.94
C TRP A 264 1.90 0.19 -8.99
N LEU A 265 1.36 -0.20 -7.83
CA LEU A 265 0.85 0.72 -6.81
C LEU A 265 1.94 1.64 -6.25
N ARG A 266 3.14 1.12 -6.00
CA ARG A 266 4.30 1.93 -5.57
C ARG A 266 4.82 2.86 -6.67
N GLY A 267 4.63 2.49 -7.94
CA GLY A 267 4.96 3.33 -9.09
C GLY A 267 4.01 4.50 -9.30
N ARG A 268 2.87 4.54 -8.60
CA ARG A 268 1.96 5.69 -8.64
C ARG A 268 2.67 6.84 -7.93
N GLY A 269 3.07 7.85 -8.70
CA GLY A 269 3.90 8.96 -8.21
C GLY A 269 3.27 9.75 -7.06
N PRO A 270 3.97 10.76 -6.52
CA PRO A 270 3.40 11.75 -5.62
C PRO A 270 2.24 12.41 -6.39
N GLY A 271 1.04 11.91 -6.14
CA GLY A 271 -0.24 12.22 -6.79
C GLY A 271 -1.33 11.26 -6.33
N ALA A 272 -0.91 10.03 -6.04
CA ALA A 272 -1.81 8.91 -5.88
C ALA A 272 -2.83 9.12 -4.75
N ARG A 273 -4.08 8.78 -5.07
CA ARG A 273 -5.16 8.67 -4.09
C ARG A 273 -4.79 7.62 -3.04
N PRO A 274 -4.89 7.93 -1.73
CA PRO A 274 -4.55 6.98 -0.68
C PRO A 274 -5.34 5.68 -0.80
N ILE A 275 -4.65 4.56 -0.61
CA ILE A 275 -5.26 3.22 -0.53
C ILE A 275 -5.02 2.66 0.85
N PHE A 276 -6.09 2.28 1.53
CA PHE A 276 -6.10 1.54 2.79
C PHE A 276 -6.48 0.11 2.48
N MET A 277 -5.57 -0.84 2.67
CA MET A 277 -5.78 -2.22 2.27
C MET A 277 -5.70 -3.16 3.46
N LEU A 278 -6.71 -4.00 3.62
CA LEU A 278 -6.64 -5.15 4.50
C LEU A 278 -5.87 -6.25 3.76
N THR A 279 -4.85 -6.79 4.42
CA THR A 279 -4.06 -7.88 3.86
C THR A 279 -3.46 -8.77 4.92
N ARG A 280 -3.26 -10.04 4.57
CA ARG A 280 -2.40 -10.99 5.30
C ARG A 280 -1.39 -11.66 4.36
N SER A 281 -1.18 -11.08 3.18
CA SER A 281 -0.26 -11.61 2.20
C SER A 281 1.12 -10.96 2.33
N CYS A 282 2.16 -11.79 2.49
CA CYS A 282 3.55 -11.35 2.40
C CYS A 282 4.01 -11.02 0.96
N ALA A 283 3.14 -11.24 -0.03
CA ALA A 283 3.33 -10.73 -1.39
C ALA A 283 2.83 -9.28 -1.53
N ILE A 284 1.81 -8.90 -0.76
CA ILE A 284 1.32 -7.53 -0.69
C ILE A 284 2.19 -6.69 0.26
N LEU A 285 2.37 -7.16 1.50
CA LEU A 285 3.18 -6.48 2.51
C LEU A 285 4.49 -7.24 2.76
N ASP A 286 5.55 -6.83 2.07
CA ASP A 286 6.93 -7.20 2.37
C ASP A 286 7.52 -6.16 3.33
N LEU A 287 7.66 -6.52 4.61
CA LEU A 287 8.15 -5.62 5.67
C LEU A 287 9.53 -5.04 5.36
N ALA A 288 10.37 -5.75 4.61
CA ALA A 288 11.70 -5.26 4.24
C ALA A 288 11.67 -4.26 3.07
N ALA A 289 10.53 -4.09 2.40
CA ALA A 289 10.35 -3.20 1.24
C ALA A 289 9.46 -1.98 1.55
N VAL A 290 8.99 -1.83 2.79
CA VAL A 290 8.11 -0.73 3.19
C VAL A 290 8.88 0.59 3.14
N GLY A 291 8.47 1.47 2.21
CA GLY A 291 9.09 2.79 2.01
C GLY A 291 8.51 3.90 2.90
N ALA A 292 8.98 5.13 2.65
CA ALA A 292 8.53 6.33 3.37
C ALA A 292 7.07 6.73 3.07
N ASP A 293 6.54 6.31 1.92
CA ASP A 293 5.17 6.56 1.46
C ASP A 293 4.22 5.40 1.78
N GLU A 294 4.59 4.57 2.75
CA GLU A 294 3.84 3.42 3.22
C GLU A 294 3.65 3.46 4.74
N ALA A 295 2.48 3.05 5.23
CA ALA A 295 2.20 2.95 6.67
C ALA A 295 1.52 1.63 7.03
N ILE A 296 1.84 1.09 8.21
CA ILE A 296 1.24 -0.13 8.72
C ILE A 296 0.46 0.19 10.00
N VAL A 297 -0.79 -0.27 10.06
CA VAL A 297 -1.61 -0.27 11.26
C VAL A 297 -1.92 -1.71 11.66
N LEU A 298 -1.59 -2.07 12.89
CA LEU A 298 -1.91 -3.34 13.50
C LEU A 298 -3.20 -3.23 14.30
N CYS A 299 -4.11 -4.17 14.08
CA CYS A 299 -5.24 -4.49 14.94
C CYS A 299 -4.89 -5.74 15.78
N PRO A 300 -4.52 -5.60 17.06
CA PRO A 300 -4.01 -6.71 17.87
C PRO A 300 -5.08 -7.76 18.24
N ALA A 301 -4.63 -8.98 18.58
CA ALA A 301 -5.50 -10.10 18.97
C ALA A 301 -6.24 -9.87 20.31
N ASN A 302 -5.61 -9.13 21.22
CA ASN A 302 -6.14 -8.83 22.56
C ASN A 302 -7.13 -7.65 22.56
N HIS A 303 -7.53 -7.17 21.39
CA HIS A 303 -8.45 -6.04 21.21
C HIS A 303 -8.00 -4.74 21.89
N SER A 304 -6.69 -4.54 22.09
CA SER A 304 -6.18 -3.19 22.35
C SER A 304 -6.40 -2.30 21.12
N PRO A 305 -6.49 -0.97 21.28
CA PRO A 305 -6.67 -0.05 20.16
C PRO A 305 -5.68 -0.27 19.01
N PRO A 306 -6.08 -0.03 17.75
CA PRO A 306 -5.18 -0.13 16.61
C PRO A 306 -3.97 0.81 16.77
N THR A 307 -2.79 0.33 16.38
CA THR A 307 -1.53 1.08 16.54
C THR A 307 -0.72 1.08 15.26
N GLN A 308 0.01 2.17 15.01
CA GLN A 308 0.96 2.24 13.90
C GLN A 308 2.21 1.42 14.22
N VAL A 309 2.67 0.64 13.25
CA VAL A 309 3.83 -0.25 13.38
C VAL A 309 4.94 0.20 12.45
N ALA A 310 6.14 0.36 12.99
CA ALA A 310 7.32 0.63 12.19
C ALA A 310 7.87 -0.69 11.59
N PRO A 311 8.35 -0.68 10.34
CA PRO A 311 8.69 -1.90 9.59
C PRO A 311 10.10 -2.42 9.92
N TYR A 312 10.49 -2.49 11.19
CA TYR A 312 11.78 -3.04 11.60
C TYR A 312 11.67 -3.96 12.83
N PRO A 313 12.47 -5.03 12.91
CA PRO A 313 12.51 -5.92 14.07
C PRO A 313 12.73 -5.17 15.39
N GLY A 314 11.95 -5.53 16.41
CA GLY A 314 11.98 -4.88 17.73
C GLY A 314 11.08 -3.64 17.86
N ALA A 315 10.49 -3.12 16.77
CA ALA A 315 9.46 -2.09 16.89
C ALA A 315 8.19 -2.64 17.58
N PRO A 316 7.48 -1.83 18.39
CA PRO A 316 6.20 -2.23 18.97
C PRO A 316 5.22 -2.72 17.90
N GLY A 317 4.67 -3.93 18.09
CA GLY A 317 3.72 -4.55 17.16
C GLY A 317 4.35 -5.24 15.93
N TYR A 318 5.65 -5.08 15.67
CA TYR A 318 6.32 -5.68 14.50
C TYR A 318 6.16 -7.20 14.44
N GLU A 319 6.44 -7.90 15.54
CA GLU A 319 6.36 -9.37 15.59
C GLU A 319 4.93 -9.89 15.38
N ALA A 320 3.93 -9.14 15.85
CA ALA A 320 2.53 -9.47 15.63
C ALA A 320 2.14 -9.31 14.15
N VAL A 321 2.62 -8.26 13.48
CA VAL A 321 2.45 -8.07 12.03
C VAL A 321 3.17 -9.18 11.26
N ALA A 322 4.43 -9.47 11.59
CA ALA A 322 5.20 -10.54 10.96
C ALA A 322 4.50 -11.90 11.08
N THR A 323 3.93 -12.20 12.25
CA THR A 323 3.13 -13.41 12.47
C THR A 323 1.87 -13.44 11.61
N CYS A 324 1.19 -12.29 11.45
CA CYS A 324 0.01 -12.19 10.58
C CYS A 324 0.33 -12.39 9.09
N LEU A 325 1.57 -12.13 8.67
CA LEU A 325 2.05 -12.28 7.29
C LEU A 325 2.73 -13.63 7.04
N ALA A 326 2.95 -14.43 8.08
CA ALA A 326 3.54 -15.76 7.96
C ALA A 326 2.69 -16.68 7.07
N SER A 327 3.25 -17.81 6.63
CA SER A 327 2.55 -18.75 5.74
C SER A 327 1.21 -19.21 6.35
N PRO A 328 0.22 -19.62 5.53
CA PRO A 328 -1.06 -20.10 6.03
C PRO A 328 -0.92 -21.18 7.12
N GLU A 329 0.04 -22.11 6.95
CA GLU A 329 0.35 -23.17 7.91
C GLU A 329 0.89 -22.64 9.24
N VAL A 330 1.81 -21.66 9.20
CA VAL A 330 2.35 -21.03 10.40
C VAL A 330 1.26 -20.26 11.15
N ARG A 331 0.38 -19.58 10.42
CA ARG A 331 -0.77 -18.86 11.00
C ARG A 331 -1.80 -19.80 11.61
N ALA A 332 -2.09 -20.94 10.97
CA ALA A 332 -3.02 -21.92 11.51
C ALA A 332 -2.53 -22.46 12.87
N ARG A 333 -1.21 -22.62 13.06
CA ARG A 333 -0.61 -23.03 14.34
C ARG A 333 -0.67 -21.95 15.42
N THR A 334 -0.66 -20.67 15.05
CA THR A 334 -0.68 -19.54 15.99
C THR A 334 -2.08 -18.98 16.27
N ALA A 335 -3.08 -19.29 15.44
CA ALA A 335 -4.45 -18.78 15.56
C ALA A 335 -5.25 -19.33 16.76
N GLY A 336 -4.79 -20.42 17.39
CA GLY A 336 -5.47 -21.06 18.52
C GLY A 336 -5.36 -20.32 19.87
N VAL A 337 -4.60 -19.22 19.95
CA VAL A 337 -4.39 -18.45 21.19
C VAL A 337 -5.24 -17.17 21.16
N ILE A 338 -6.57 -17.33 21.14
CA ILE A 338 -7.47 -16.20 21.42
C ILE A 338 -7.60 -16.10 22.94
N ALA A 339 -7.07 -15.03 23.52
CA ALA A 339 -7.30 -14.72 24.93
C ALA A 339 -8.77 -14.33 25.12
N TRP A 340 -9.60 -15.31 25.51
CA TRP A 340 -10.95 -15.09 25.96
C TRP A 340 -10.92 -14.20 27.22
N ARG A 341 -11.43 -12.96 27.11
CA ARG A 341 -11.81 -12.17 28.29
C ARG A 341 -13.29 -12.47 28.57
N PRO A 342 -13.65 -13.00 29.76
CA PRO A 342 -15.06 -13.16 30.10
C PRO A 342 -15.74 -11.77 30.14
N PRO A 343 -17.03 -11.68 29.81
CA PRO A 343 -17.77 -10.43 29.90
C PRO A 343 -17.71 -9.91 31.34
N VAL A 344 -17.41 -8.63 31.49
CA VAL A 344 -17.59 -7.92 32.76
C VAL A 344 -19.08 -7.99 33.08
N VAL A 345 -19.44 -8.79 34.08
CA VAL A 345 -20.79 -8.80 34.64
C VAL A 345 -21.01 -7.40 35.19
N ALA A 346 -21.90 -6.64 34.56
CA ALA A 346 -22.41 -5.40 35.13
C ALA A 346 -23.08 -5.76 36.46
N THR A 347 -22.44 -5.43 37.57
CA THR A 347 -23.09 -5.52 38.88
C THR A 347 -24.24 -4.53 38.88
N CYS A 348 -25.48 -5.05 38.85
CA CYS A 348 -26.67 -4.23 39.04
C CYS A 348 -26.49 -3.38 40.31
N PRO A 349 -26.74 -2.06 40.27
CA PRO A 349 -26.80 -1.28 41.48
C PRO A 349 -27.94 -1.80 42.36
N ALA A 350 -27.65 -1.99 43.65
CA ALA A 350 -28.63 -2.39 44.64
C ALA A 350 -29.81 -1.39 44.67
N PRO A 351 -31.07 -1.84 44.81
CA PRO A 351 -32.21 -0.95 44.88
C PRO A 351 -32.11 -0.04 46.11
N ALA A 352 -32.39 1.25 45.90
CA ALA A 352 -32.39 2.26 46.95
C ALA A 352 -33.39 1.90 48.07
N PRO A 353 -33.06 2.16 49.36
CA PRO A 353 -33.98 1.89 50.46
C PRO A 353 -35.22 2.80 50.36
N PRO A 354 -36.42 2.30 50.72
CA PRO A 354 -37.65 3.06 50.61
C PRO A 354 -37.63 4.31 51.51
N ALA A 355 -38.11 5.41 50.95
CA ALA A 355 -38.26 6.68 51.65
C ALA A 355 -39.16 6.51 52.88
N ARG A 356 -38.65 6.88 54.06
CA ARG A 356 -39.47 7.05 55.27
C ARG A 356 -40.36 8.28 55.08
N THR A 357 -41.66 8.05 54.96
CA THR A 357 -42.68 9.07 55.20
C THR A 357 -43.11 9.05 56.66
N ALA A 358 -42.93 10.20 57.34
CA ALA A 358 -43.42 10.61 58.65
C ALA A 358 -43.12 9.70 59.86
#